data_AF-A0A4Y6U9M7-F1
#
_entry.id   AF-A0A4Y6U9M7-F1
#
_cell.length_a   1.000
_cell.length_b   1.000
_cell.length_c   1.000
_cell.angle_alpha   90.00
_cell.angle_beta   90.00
_cell.angle_gamma   90.00
#
_symmetry.space_group_name_H-M   'P 1'
#
loop_
_entity.id
_entity.type
_entity.pdbx_description
1 polymer ?
#
loop_
_entity_poly.entity_id
_entity_poly.type
_entity_poly.pdbx_seq_one_letter_code
_entity_poly.pdbx_strand_id
1 'polypeptide(L)'
;MAHHNSMNMTKLYPIITEALLEQPAARQKLLDQLPALLKRDDVAALRLPVAKAPFPPFLNALITLCHESGTALMAMPLPPERARSLPLNAKSAGQQRLDGLHASSLGAWQALPRFTGHDAPQTGCCCASLDEAMQAGEAGADYVSFQATEVAFFTLWNAMAELPAVAECGGTPESWPDMARQAAMAGADFVAFPLPVTDDGTLDSAAIDALGAAVLEGSAHHLAGEGA
;
A
#
# COMPACT_ATOMS: atom_id res chain seq x y z
N MET A 1 4.48 -18.64 17.25
CA MET A 1 4.04 -17.78 18.37
C MET A 1 2.82 -17.06 17.87
N ALA A 2 1.64 -17.52 18.28
CA ALA A 2 0.38 -16.86 17.95
C ALA A 2 0.36 -15.49 18.62
N HIS A 3 0.39 -14.43 17.83
CA HIS A 3 0.09 -13.08 18.28
C HIS A 3 -1.09 -12.55 17.47
N HIS A 4 -2.24 -12.62 18.12
CA HIS A 4 -3.35 -11.69 18.00
C HIS A 4 -4.00 -11.56 16.62
N ASN A 5 -5.19 -12.14 16.50
CA ASN A 5 -6.35 -11.46 15.91
C ASN A 5 -6.65 -10.20 16.76
N SER A 6 -5.69 -9.26 16.80
CA SER A 6 -5.96 -7.90 17.25
C SER A 6 -7.01 -7.41 16.27
N MET A 7 -8.15 -6.98 16.78
CA MET A 7 -9.22 -6.34 16.02
C MET A 7 -8.68 -5.09 15.33
N ASN A 8 -7.90 -5.27 14.28
CA ASN A 8 -7.22 -4.22 13.58
C ASN A 8 -8.21 -3.67 12.57
N MET A 9 -8.58 -2.42 12.77
CA MET A 9 -9.29 -1.65 11.75
C MET A 9 -8.47 -1.67 10.46
N THR A 10 -9.15 -1.89 9.34
CA THR A 10 -8.57 -1.78 8.00
C THR A 10 -7.94 -0.40 7.85
N LYS A 11 -6.73 -0.33 7.28
CA LYS A 11 -5.95 0.91 7.13
C LYS A 11 -5.88 1.36 5.67
N LEU A 12 -5.68 2.65 5.47
CA LEU A 12 -5.43 3.28 4.19
C LEU A 12 -3.98 3.08 3.74
N TYR A 13 -3.81 2.81 2.44
CA TYR A 13 -2.54 2.61 1.77
C TYR A 13 -2.48 3.45 0.47
N PRO A 14 -2.36 4.79 0.56
CA PRO A 14 -2.43 5.65 -0.62
C PRO A 14 -1.29 5.37 -1.62
N ILE A 15 -1.57 5.59 -2.90
CA ILE A 15 -0.63 5.35 -4.01
C ILE A 15 -0.36 6.67 -4.72
N ILE A 16 0.89 7.11 -4.75
CA ILE A 16 1.29 8.26 -5.58
C ILE A 16 1.10 7.87 -7.05
N THR A 17 0.43 8.71 -7.84
CA THR A 17 0.20 8.44 -9.26
C THR A 17 1.38 8.92 -10.12
N GLU A 18 1.60 8.31 -11.28
CA GLU A 18 2.63 8.78 -12.22
C GLU A 18 2.38 10.23 -12.66
N ALA A 19 1.12 10.64 -12.82
CA ALA A 19 0.75 12.01 -13.15
C ALA A 19 1.31 13.04 -12.14
N LEU A 20 1.27 12.73 -10.85
CA LEU A 20 1.88 13.55 -9.79
C LEU A 20 3.40 13.59 -9.89
N LEU A 21 4.02 12.49 -10.34
CA LEU A 21 5.48 12.37 -10.44
C LEU A 21 6.05 13.07 -11.66
N GLU A 22 5.31 13.26 -12.74
CA GLU A 22 5.83 13.85 -13.98
C GLU A 22 6.00 15.37 -13.91
N GLN A 23 5.15 16.06 -13.14
CA GLN A 23 5.16 17.53 -13.08
C GLN A 23 5.90 18.05 -11.83
N PRO A 24 6.99 18.85 -11.97
CA PRO A 24 7.73 19.38 -10.83
C PRO A 24 6.87 20.16 -9.82
N ALA A 25 5.92 20.96 -10.30
CA ALA A 25 5.01 21.71 -9.44
C ALA A 25 4.06 20.79 -8.66
N ALA A 26 3.55 19.72 -9.28
CA ALA A 26 2.70 18.74 -8.61
C ALA A 26 3.49 17.97 -7.54
N ARG A 27 4.75 17.60 -7.82
CA ARG A 27 5.62 16.97 -6.81
C ARG A 27 5.84 17.85 -5.58
N GLN A 28 6.09 19.14 -5.79
CA GLN A 28 6.26 20.06 -4.66
C GLN A 28 4.97 20.19 -3.86
N LYS A 29 3.83 20.42 -4.53
CA LYS A 29 2.52 20.47 -3.88
C LYS A 29 2.23 19.19 -3.08
N LEU A 30 2.57 18.03 -3.61
CA LEU A 30 2.43 16.76 -2.92
C LEU A 30 3.27 16.72 -1.64
N LEU A 31 4.56 17.11 -1.70
CA LEU A 31 5.42 17.18 -0.52
C LEU A 31 4.88 18.15 0.55
N ASP A 32 4.27 19.26 0.13
CA ASP A 32 3.69 20.24 1.05
C ASP A 32 2.42 19.71 1.75
N GLN A 33 1.68 18.79 1.13
CA GLN A 33 0.39 18.28 1.62
C GLN A 33 0.48 16.90 2.30
N LEU A 34 1.45 16.07 1.92
CA LEU A 34 1.67 14.74 2.51
C LEU A 34 1.77 14.76 4.05
N PRO A 35 2.42 15.73 4.71
CA PRO A 35 2.50 15.74 6.18
C PRO A 35 1.14 15.71 6.88
N ALA A 36 0.10 16.31 6.29
CA ALA A 36 -1.25 16.26 6.86
C ALA A 36 -1.89 14.88 6.68
N LEU A 37 -1.71 14.27 5.51
CA LEU A 37 -2.20 12.93 5.21
C LEU A 37 -1.52 11.85 6.07
N LEU A 38 -0.18 11.89 6.16
CA LEU A 38 0.61 10.87 6.85
C LEU A 38 0.45 10.91 8.38
N LYS A 39 -0.05 12.02 8.93
CA LYS A 39 -0.38 12.15 10.36
C LYS A 39 -1.69 11.47 10.76
N ARG A 40 -2.47 10.96 9.81
CA ARG A 40 -3.71 10.27 10.13
C ARG A 40 -3.43 8.88 10.67
N ASP A 41 -4.08 8.51 11.76
CA ASP A 41 -3.92 7.18 12.38
C ASP A 41 -4.45 6.03 11.51
N ASP A 42 -5.24 6.34 10.49
CA ASP A 42 -5.75 5.37 9.52
C ASP A 42 -4.81 5.16 8.32
N VAL A 43 -3.71 5.91 8.17
CA VAL A 43 -2.73 5.72 7.08
C VAL A 43 -1.53 4.92 7.59
N ALA A 44 -1.31 3.73 7.03
CA ALA A 44 -0.23 2.83 7.50
C ALA A 44 0.97 2.75 6.54
N ALA A 45 0.72 2.91 5.24
CA ALA A 45 1.76 2.85 4.22
C ALA A 45 1.47 3.81 3.07
N LEU A 46 2.49 4.21 2.33
CA LEU A 46 2.41 4.98 1.10
C LEU A 46 3.11 4.20 -0.01
N ARG A 47 2.48 4.05 -1.18
CA ARG A 47 3.08 3.35 -2.33
C ARG A 47 3.56 4.33 -3.39
N LEU A 48 4.79 4.13 -3.85
CA LEU A 48 5.43 4.89 -4.93
C LEU A 48 5.66 3.99 -6.15
N PRO A 49 4.92 4.14 -7.25
CA PRO A 49 5.26 3.55 -8.53
C PRO A 49 6.57 4.13 -9.05
N VAL A 50 7.48 3.24 -9.48
CA VAL A 50 8.82 3.62 -9.96
C VAL A 50 8.97 3.17 -11.41
N ALA A 51 8.28 3.85 -12.32
CA ALA A 51 8.41 3.64 -13.77
C ALA A 51 9.66 4.29 -14.37
N LYS A 52 10.16 5.35 -13.72
CA LYS A 52 11.38 6.09 -14.07
C LYS A 52 12.21 6.23 -12.79
N ALA A 53 13.54 6.41 -12.92
CA ALA A 53 14.37 6.64 -11.74
C ALA A 53 13.86 7.89 -11.01
N PRO A 54 13.51 7.80 -9.72
CA PRO A 54 12.97 8.94 -9.01
C PRO A 54 14.08 9.98 -8.83
N PHE A 55 13.71 11.26 -8.81
CA PHE A 55 14.65 12.33 -8.50
C PHE A 55 15.18 12.13 -7.07
N PRO A 56 16.50 11.94 -6.83
CA PRO A 56 17.00 11.55 -5.51
C PRO A 56 16.56 12.48 -4.38
N PRO A 57 16.54 13.83 -4.56
CA PRO A 57 16.02 14.72 -3.52
C PRO A 57 14.54 14.51 -3.20
N PHE A 58 13.70 14.20 -4.19
CA PHE A 58 12.27 13.93 -3.96
C PHE A 58 12.08 12.60 -3.23
N LEU A 59 12.79 11.54 -3.65
CA LEU A 59 12.72 10.25 -2.96
C LEU A 59 13.18 10.37 -1.50
N ASN A 60 14.30 11.05 -1.25
CA ASN A 60 14.79 11.25 0.12
C ASN A 60 13.80 12.05 0.97
N ALA A 61 13.17 13.09 0.41
CA ALA A 61 12.13 13.84 1.11
C ALA A 61 10.93 12.95 1.46
N LEU A 62 10.47 12.11 0.53
CA LEU A 62 9.39 11.14 0.80
C LEU A 62 9.76 10.16 1.91
N ILE A 63 10.96 9.56 1.86
CA ILE A 63 11.39 8.62 2.89
C ILE A 63 11.43 9.32 4.26
N THR A 64 11.99 10.53 4.33
CA THR A 64 12.02 11.33 5.57
C THR A 64 10.61 11.54 6.11
N LEU A 65 9.69 12.04 5.29
CA LEU A 65 8.32 12.33 5.72
C LEU A 65 7.57 11.10 6.21
N CYS A 66 7.70 9.97 5.50
CA CYS A 66 7.10 8.70 5.89
C CYS A 66 7.66 8.22 7.24
N HIS A 67 8.99 8.20 7.39
CA HIS A 67 9.64 7.76 8.63
C HIS A 67 9.31 8.67 9.83
N GLU A 68 9.28 9.98 9.64
CA GLU A 68 8.88 10.95 10.69
C GLU A 68 7.42 10.79 11.11
N SER A 69 6.56 10.29 10.21
CA SER A 69 5.14 10.06 10.48
C SER A 69 4.83 8.64 10.94
N GLY A 70 5.84 7.74 10.98
CA GLY A 70 5.63 6.33 11.27
C GLY A 70 4.89 5.55 10.18
N THR A 71 4.84 6.09 8.96
CA THR A 71 4.23 5.46 7.78
C THR A 71 5.30 4.72 6.98
N ALA A 72 5.02 3.50 6.51
CA ALA A 72 5.94 2.77 5.63
C ALA A 72 5.93 3.34 4.20
N LEU A 73 7.08 3.49 3.55
CA LEU A 73 7.19 3.82 2.13
C LEU A 73 7.55 2.59 1.30
N MET A 74 6.61 2.18 0.45
CA MET A 74 6.69 0.98 -0.37
C MET A 74 6.92 1.38 -1.84
N ALA A 75 7.93 0.82 -2.49
CA ALA A 75 8.17 1.07 -3.90
C ALA A 75 7.56 -0.03 -4.78
N MET A 76 6.91 0.36 -5.88
CA MET A 76 6.45 -0.56 -6.92
C MET A 76 7.31 -0.36 -8.19
N PRO A 77 8.41 -1.12 -8.35
CA PRO A 77 9.32 -0.97 -9.49
C PRO A 77 8.67 -1.42 -10.80
N LEU A 78 8.69 -0.56 -11.81
CA LEU A 78 8.14 -0.80 -13.14
C LEU A 78 9.23 -0.50 -14.22
N PRO A 79 9.91 -1.49 -14.80
CA PRO A 79 9.80 -2.94 -14.56
C PRO A 79 10.51 -3.37 -13.26
N PRO A 80 10.29 -4.61 -12.77
CA PRO A 80 10.78 -5.11 -11.47
C PRO A 80 12.31 -5.05 -11.29
N GLU A 81 13.10 -5.11 -12.37
CA GLU A 81 14.57 -5.03 -12.32
C GLU A 81 15.06 -3.70 -11.75
N ARG A 82 14.24 -2.64 -11.81
CA ARG A 82 14.54 -1.34 -11.19
C ARG A 82 14.71 -1.41 -9.69
N ALA A 83 14.18 -2.44 -9.02
CA ALA A 83 14.38 -2.65 -7.58
C ALA A 83 15.87 -2.62 -7.19
N ARG A 84 16.77 -3.04 -8.09
CA ARG A 84 18.22 -3.09 -7.85
C ARG A 84 18.86 -1.70 -7.69
N SER A 85 18.24 -0.64 -8.21
CA SER A 85 18.73 0.74 -8.08
C SER A 85 18.05 1.52 -6.96
N LEU A 86 17.14 0.89 -6.21
CA LEU A 86 16.43 1.53 -5.11
C LEU A 86 17.22 1.44 -3.79
N PRO A 87 17.12 2.45 -2.90
CA PRO A 87 17.79 2.44 -1.60
C PRO A 87 17.07 1.51 -0.62
N LEU A 88 17.22 0.19 -0.80
CA LEU A 88 16.55 -0.84 0.01
C LEU A 88 17.40 -1.32 1.20
N ASN A 89 18.70 -1.00 1.22
CA ASN A 89 19.63 -1.45 2.26
C ASN A 89 20.28 -0.23 2.95
N ALA A 90 20.11 -0.12 4.28
CA ALA A 90 20.70 0.95 5.10
C ALA A 90 22.20 0.74 5.39
N LYS A 91 22.96 0.06 4.51
CA LYS A 91 24.35 -0.38 4.79
C LYS A 91 25.34 0.77 5.00
N SER A 92 24.96 2.02 4.74
CA SER A 92 25.77 3.18 5.13
C SER A 92 25.01 4.02 6.17
N ALA A 93 25.70 4.33 7.28
CA ALA A 93 25.15 5.15 8.34
C ALA A 93 24.72 6.52 7.78
N GLY A 94 23.42 6.82 7.88
CA GLY A 94 22.84 8.09 7.42
C GLY A 94 22.06 8.03 6.10
N GLN A 95 22.04 6.89 5.39
CA GLN A 95 21.13 6.73 4.25
C GLN A 95 19.78 6.20 4.70
N GLN A 96 18.76 7.01 4.45
CA GLN A 96 17.36 6.60 4.55
C GLN A 96 17.04 5.53 3.50
N ARG A 97 16.26 4.52 3.89
CA ARG A 97 15.87 3.40 3.02
C ARG A 97 14.37 3.38 2.78
N LEU A 98 13.97 2.79 1.66
CA LEU A 98 12.59 2.33 1.48
C LEU A 98 12.31 1.18 2.45
N ASP A 99 11.06 1.09 2.88
CA ASP A 99 10.62 0.07 3.84
C ASP A 99 10.24 -1.23 3.15
N GLY A 100 9.82 -1.15 1.87
CA GLY A 100 9.46 -2.34 1.13
C GLY A 100 9.28 -2.20 -0.37
N LEU A 101 8.97 -3.34 -0.99
CA LEU A 101 8.65 -3.50 -2.39
C LEU A 101 7.24 -4.05 -2.57
N HIS A 102 6.59 -3.61 -3.64
CA HIS A 102 5.32 -4.16 -4.09
C HIS A 102 5.47 -4.62 -5.55
N ALA A 103 5.19 -5.89 -5.82
CA ALA A 103 5.15 -6.44 -7.16
C ALA A 103 3.73 -6.35 -7.74
N SER A 104 3.61 -5.86 -8.98
CA SER A 104 2.33 -5.70 -9.66
C SER A 104 1.71 -7.01 -10.17
N SER A 105 2.42 -8.13 -10.05
CA SER A 105 1.95 -9.47 -10.43
C SER A 105 2.88 -10.54 -9.84
N LEU A 106 2.44 -11.81 -9.86
CA LEU A 106 3.30 -12.94 -9.47
C LEU A 106 4.56 -13.06 -10.35
N GLY A 107 4.46 -12.77 -11.66
CA GLY A 107 5.63 -12.75 -12.54
C GLY A 107 6.63 -11.65 -12.16
N ALA A 108 6.12 -10.45 -11.82
CA ALA A 108 6.98 -9.37 -11.34
C ALA A 108 7.60 -9.70 -9.98
N TRP A 109 6.86 -10.37 -9.10
CA TRP A 109 7.33 -10.86 -7.80
C TRP A 109 8.52 -11.79 -7.94
N GLN A 110 8.43 -12.75 -8.86
CA GLN A 110 9.51 -13.69 -9.14
C GLN A 110 10.77 -13.02 -9.70
N ALA A 111 10.61 -11.89 -10.40
CA ALA A 111 11.71 -11.09 -10.94
C ALA A 111 12.36 -10.14 -9.91
N LEU A 112 11.72 -9.89 -8.76
CA LEU A 112 12.29 -9.04 -7.73
C LEU A 112 13.57 -9.65 -7.14
N PRO A 113 14.57 -8.82 -6.77
CA PRO A 113 15.71 -9.30 -6.00
C PRO A 113 15.25 -9.89 -4.67
N ARG A 114 15.86 -11.00 -4.26
CA ARG A 114 15.60 -11.62 -2.97
C ARG A 114 16.49 -10.98 -1.91
N PHE A 115 15.87 -10.58 -0.80
CA PHE A 115 16.55 -10.02 0.35
C PHE A 115 16.46 -11.01 1.50
N THR A 116 17.53 -11.11 2.30
CA THR A 116 17.58 -11.98 3.47
C THR A 116 18.16 -11.23 4.66
N GLY A 117 17.72 -11.61 5.86
CA GLY A 117 18.19 -11.04 7.13
C GLY A 117 17.16 -10.13 7.78
N HIS A 118 17.49 -9.67 9.00
CA HIS A 118 16.60 -8.89 9.86
C HIS A 118 16.19 -7.54 9.26
N ASP A 119 17.00 -7.03 8.32
CA ASP A 119 16.83 -5.75 7.65
C ASP A 119 16.28 -5.87 6.22
N ALA A 120 15.74 -7.04 5.86
CA ALA A 120 15.12 -7.22 4.55
C ALA A 120 13.90 -6.28 4.40
N PRO A 121 13.75 -5.59 3.26
CA PRO A 121 12.56 -4.82 2.96
C PRO A 121 11.32 -5.71 3.00
N GLN A 122 10.20 -5.15 3.48
CA GLN A 122 8.90 -5.80 3.36
C GLN A 122 8.52 -5.97 1.90
N THR A 123 7.71 -6.97 1.61
CA THR A 123 7.43 -7.36 0.26
C THR A 123 5.98 -7.76 0.07
N GLY A 124 5.37 -7.26 -1.01
CA GLY A 124 4.01 -7.65 -1.37
C GLY A 124 3.85 -8.03 -2.83
N CYS A 125 2.82 -8.80 -3.12
CA CYS A 125 2.48 -9.24 -4.46
C CYS A 125 1.00 -9.00 -4.77
N CYS A 126 0.71 -8.29 -5.85
CA CYS A 126 -0.62 -8.25 -6.44
C CYS A 126 -0.89 -9.58 -7.15
N CYS A 127 -2.01 -10.22 -6.82
CA CYS A 127 -2.38 -11.55 -7.25
C CYS A 127 -3.74 -11.50 -7.95
N ALA A 128 -3.87 -12.23 -9.06
CA ALA A 128 -5.11 -12.34 -9.80
C ALA A 128 -6.02 -13.47 -9.28
N SER A 129 -5.51 -14.36 -8.42
CA SER A 129 -6.24 -15.47 -7.84
C SER A 129 -5.70 -15.85 -6.45
N LEU A 130 -6.48 -16.64 -5.71
CA LEU A 130 -6.04 -17.23 -4.44
C LEU A 130 -4.85 -18.19 -4.61
N ASP A 131 -4.78 -18.92 -5.72
CA ASP A 131 -3.65 -19.82 -6.02
C ASP A 131 -2.35 -19.03 -6.23
N GLU A 132 -2.42 -17.89 -6.92
CA GLU A 132 -1.25 -17.00 -7.05
C GLU A 132 -0.84 -16.40 -5.72
N ALA A 133 -1.81 -16.04 -4.86
CA ALA A 133 -1.54 -15.53 -3.54
C ALA A 133 -0.87 -16.58 -2.63
N MET A 134 -1.33 -17.84 -2.69
CA MET A 134 -0.67 -18.95 -2.00
C MET A 134 0.77 -19.14 -2.48
N GLN A 135 0.99 -19.15 -3.79
CA GLN A 135 2.34 -19.25 -4.36
C GLN A 135 3.23 -18.06 -3.95
N ALA A 136 2.69 -16.83 -3.91
CA ALA A 136 3.43 -15.66 -3.48
C ALA A 136 3.82 -15.75 -2.00
N GLY A 137 2.87 -16.13 -1.13
CA GLY A 137 3.08 -16.31 0.30
C GLY A 137 4.10 -17.41 0.62
N GLU A 138 3.98 -18.58 -0.02
CA GLU A 138 4.96 -19.68 0.12
C GLU A 138 6.36 -19.28 -0.38
N ALA A 139 6.43 -18.40 -1.39
CA ALA A 139 7.67 -17.82 -1.89
C ALA A 139 8.20 -16.65 -1.03
N GLY A 140 7.57 -16.38 0.12
CA GLY A 140 8.03 -15.42 1.13
C GLY A 140 7.57 -13.99 0.92
N ALA A 141 6.42 -13.76 0.27
CA ALA A 141 5.78 -12.44 0.31
C ALA A 141 5.26 -12.16 1.74
N ASP A 142 5.44 -10.94 2.22
CA ASP A 142 4.97 -10.50 3.55
C ASP A 142 3.48 -10.12 3.53
N TYR A 143 2.92 -9.81 2.37
CA TYR A 143 1.49 -9.57 2.16
C TYR A 143 1.08 -9.84 0.71
N VAL A 144 -0.23 -9.98 0.47
CA VAL A 144 -0.81 -10.13 -0.86
C VAL A 144 -1.77 -8.99 -1.15
N SER A 145 -2.05 -8.73 -2.42
CA SER A 145 -3.11 -7.79 -2.80
C SER A 145 -4.02 -8.35 -3.88
N PHE A 146 -5.29 -7.97 -3.82
CA PHE A 146 -6.33 -8.37 -4.78
C PHE A 146 -7.08 -7.12 -5.24
N GLN A 147 -7.75 -7.19 -6.38
CA GLN A 147 -8.69 -6.14 -6.76
C GLN A 147 -9.79 -6.02 -5.69
N ALA A 148 -10.11 -4.80 -5.28
CA ALA A 148 -11.09 -4.55 -4.21
C ALA A 148 -12.50 -5.11 -4.54
N THR A 149 -12.79 -5.34 -5.83
CA THR A 149 -14.04 -5.97 -6.30
C THR A 149 -14.10 -7.48 -6.05
N GLU A 150 -12.97 -8.15 -5.80
CA GLU A 150 -12.89 -9.59 -5.51
C GLU A 150 -13.19 -9.87 -4.03
N VAL A 151 -14.34 -9.40 -3.54
CA VAL A 151 -14.72 -9.41 -2.12
C VAL A 151 -14.61 -10.82 -1.49
N ALA A 152 -14.98 -11.86 -2.24
CA ALA A 152 -14.91 -13.24 -1.80
C ALA A 152 -13.46 -13.72 -1.53
N PHE A 153 -12.46 -13.14 -2.19
CA PHE A 153 -11.06 -13.51 -1.97
C PHE A 153 -10.61 -13.12 -0.57
N PHE A 154 -11.02 -11.96 -0.05
CA PHE A 154 -10.64 -11.54 1.32
C PHE A 154 -11.22 -12.45 2.38
N THR A 155 -12.51 -12.80 2.29
CA THR A 155 -13.14 -13.74 3.22
C THR A 155 -12.46 -15.10 3.21
N LEU A 156 -12.17 -15.64 2.02
CA LEU A 156 -11.50 -16.93 1.90
C LEU A 156 -10.04 -16.87 2.37
N TRP A 157 -9.31 -15.82 2.00
CA TRP A 157 -7.91 -15.62 2.38
C TRP A 157 -7.75 -15.59 3.89
N ASN A 158 -8.57 -14.81 4.59
CA ASN A 158 -8.53 -14.70 6.04
C ASN A 158 -8.86 -16.03 6.75
N ALA A 159 -9.64 -16.90 6.10
CA ALA A 159 -9.94 -18.21 6.65
C ALA A 159 -8.79 -19.22 6.53
N MET A 160 -7.82 -18.99 5.63
CA MET A 160 -6.80 -19.97 5.26
C MET A 160 -5.35 -19.50 5.38
N ALA A 161 -5.10 -18.20 5.49
CA ALA A 161 -3.76 -17.61 5.54
C ALA A 161 -3.64 -16.56 6.64
N GLU A 162 -2.43 -16.40 7.18
CA GLU A 162 -2.11 -15.40 8.21
C GLU A 162 -1.49 -14.12 7.63
N LEU A 163 -1.17 -14.09 6.33
CA LEU A 163 -0.56 -12.93 5.70
C LEU A 163 -1.61 -11.83 5.46
N PRO A 164 -1.28 -10.54 5.67
CA PRO A 164 -2.19 -9.46 5.39
C PRO A 164 -2.63 -9.41 3.92
N ALA A 165 -3.86 -8.99 3.69
CA ALA A 165 -4.43 -8.74 2.37
C ALA A 165 -4.74 -7.25 2.14
N VAL A 166 -4.27 -6.73 1.02
CA VAL A 166 -4.52 -5.36 0.56
C VAL A 166 -5.57 -5.37 -0.54
N ALA A 167 -6.63 -4.56 -0.39
CA ALA A 167 -7.62 -4.33 -1.43
C ALA A 167 -7.20 -3.19 -2.35
N GLU A 168 -6.99 -3.48 -3.63
CA GLU A 168 -6.59 -2.52 -4.66
C GLU A 168 -7.82 -1.85 -5.28
N CYS A 169 -8.08 -0.58 -4.94
CA CYS A 169 -9.13 0.23 -5.55
C CYS A 169 -8.69 0.72 -6.94
N GLY A 170 -9.29 0.13 -7.98
CA GLY A 170 -9.23 0.63 -9.35
C GLY A 170 -10.37 1.59 -9.69
N GLY A 171 -10.48 1.99 -10.96
CA GLY A 171 -11.60 2.80 -11.44
C GLY A 171 -11.51 4.28 -11.06
N THR A 172 -12.66 4.92 -10.85
CA THR A 172 -12.76 6.37 -10.57
C THR A 172 -12.94 6.65 -9.07
N PRO A 173 -12.50 7.84 -8.58
CA PRO A 173 -12.59 8.20 -7.16
C PRO A 173 -13.99 8.06 -6.54
N GLU A 174 -15.04 8.29 -7.32
CA GLU A 174 -16.43 8.18 -6.87
C GLU A 174 -16.81 6.74 -6.51
N SER A 175 -16.14 5.74 -7.09
CA SER A 175 -16.43 4.33 -6.85
C SER A 175 -15.66 3.74 -5.66
N TRP A 176 -14.58 4.38 -5.22
CA TRP A 176 -13.68 3.84 -4.21
C TRP A 176 -14.33 3.64 -2.83
N PRO A 177 -15.16 4.55 -2.30
CA PRO A 177 -15.78 4.36 -0.99
C PRO A 177 -16.58 3.05 -0.89
N ASP A 178 -17.38 2.72 -1.90
CA ASP A 178 -18.17 1.48 -1.89
C ASP A 178 -17.29 0.23 -2.01
N MET A 179 -16.26 0.25 -2.87
CA MET A 179 -15.31 -0.84 -2.99
C MET A 179 -14.54 -1.07 -1.68
N ALA A 180 -14.04 0.01 -1.08
CA ALA A 180 -13.28 0.00 0.15
C ALA A 180 -14.11 -0.51 1.33
N ARG A 181 -15.35 -0.05 1.46
CA ARG A 181 -16.28 -0.52 2.48
C ARG A 181 -16.53 -2.02 2.34
N GLN A 182 -16.80 -2.51 1.13
CA GLN A 182 -17.05 -3.94 0.90
C GLN A 182 -15.83 -4.81 1.19
N ALA A 183 -14.63 -4.38 0.75
CA ALA A 183 -13.40 -5.11 1.03
C ALA A 183 -13.07 -5.13 2.53
N ALA A 184 -13.25 -4.00 3.23
CA ALA A 184 -13.08 -3.93 4.68
C ALA A 184 -14.09 -4.82 5.43
N MET A 185 -15.36 -4.86 4.99
CA MET A 185 -16.38 -5.78 5.53
C MET A 185 -15.98 -7.26 5.36
N ALA A 186 -15.30 -7.58 4.26
CA ALA A 186 -14.81 -8.93 3.98
C ALA A 186 -13.47 -9.26 4.66
N GLY A 187 -12.91 -8.32 5.43
CA GLY A 187 -11.73 -8.50 6.26
C GLY A 187 -10.40 -8.11 5.59
N ALA A 188 -10.40 -7.28 4.55
CA ALA A 188 -9.15 -6.72 4.06
C ALA A 188 -8.41 -5.93 5.17
N ASP A 189 -7.10 -6.13 5.32
CA ASP A 189 -6.29 -5.41 6.31
C ASP A 189 -5.97 -3.98 5.87
N PHE A 190 -5.85 -3.77 4.55
CA PHE A 190 -5.58 -2.46 3.97
C PHE A 190 -6.42 -2.20 2.73
N VAL A 191 -6.65 -0.92 2.43
CA VAL A 191 -7.21 -0.45 1.16
C VAL A 191 -6.21 0.46 0.48
N ALA A 192 -5.70 0.03 -0.67
CA ALA A 192 -4.82 0.80 -1.52
C ALA A 192 -5.58 1.55 -2.61
N PHE A 193 -5.30 2.84 -2.77
CA PHE A 193 -6.02 3.71 -3.70
C PHE A 193 -5.10 4.78 -4.31
N PRO A 194 -5.26 5.14 -5.59
CA PRO A 194 -4.57 6.28 -6.20
C PRO A 194 -4.88 7.56 -5.44
N LEU A 195 -3.87 8.37 -5.09
CA LEU A 195 -4.11 9.66 -4.45
C LEU A 195 -4.99 10.54 -5.35
N PRO A 196 -6.21 10.90 -4.91
CA PRO A 196 -7.08 11.76 -5.69
C PRO A 196 -6.51 13.19 -5.67
N VAL A 197 -6.50 13.81 -6.84
CA VAL A 197 -6.01 15.18 -7.02
C VAL A 197 -7.03 16.02 -7.77
N THR A 198 -7.18 17.26 -7.35
CA THR A 198 -7.95 18.28 -8.06
C THR A 198 -7.21 18.74 -9.31
N ASP A 199 -7.89 19.48 -10.19
CA ASP A 199 -7.31 20.01 -11.44
C ASP A 199 -6.08 20.89 -11.23
N ASP A 200 -5.99 21.57 -10.08
CA ASP A 200 -4.83 22.39 -9.73
C ASP A 200 -3.69 21.57 -9.07
N GLY A 201 -3.85 20.26 -8.92
CA GLY A 201 -2.85 19.35 -8.37
C GLY A 201 -2.77 19.36 -6.85
N THR A 202 -3.83 19.77 -6.15
CA THR A 202 -3.96 19.59 -4.70
C THR A 202 -4.59 18.24 -4.38
N LEU A 203 -4.27 17.66 -3.22
CA LEU A 203 -4.90 16.43 -2.76
C LEU A 203 -6.37 16.70 -2.46
N ASP A 204 -7.26 15.89 -3.05
CA ASP A 204 -8.68 15.95 -2.73
C ASP A 204 -8.92 15.33 -1.35
N SER A 205 -8.83 16.18 -0.33
CA SER A 205 -8.99 15.75 1.07
C SER A 205 -10.40 15.23 1.34
N ALA A 206 -11.42 15.75 0.65
CA ALA A 206 -12.80 15.28 0.82
C ALA A 206 -12.98 13.86 0.29
N ALA A 207 -12.37 13.53 -0.86
CA ALA A 207 -12.35 12.17 -1.37
C ALA A 207 -11.60 11.20 -0.44
N ILE A 208 -10.47 11.63 0.13
CA ILE A 208 -9.71 10.84 1.11
C ILE A 208 -10.52 10.62 2.39
N ASP A 209 -11.20 11.64 2.90
CA ASP A 209 -12.04 11.55 4.10
C ASP A 209 -13.24 10.62 3.88
N ALA A 210 -13.90 10.71 2.72
CA ALA A 210 -15.00 9.82 2.36
C ALA A 210 -14.54 8.36 2.30
N LEU A 211 -13.34 8.11 1.74
CA LEU A 211 -12.75 6.78 1.71
C LEU A 211 -12.43 6.26 3.11
N GLY A 212 -11.81 7.08 3.97
CA GLY A 212 -11.52 6.72 5.36
C GLY A 212 -12.79 6.38 6.16
N ALA A 213 -13.85 7.17 5.99
CA ALA A 213 -15.14 6.90 6.63
C ALA A 213 -15.75 5.57 6.17
N ALA A 214 -15.69 5.27 4.86
CA ALA A 214 -16.21 4.03 4.30
C ALA A 214 -15.43 2.79 4.77
N VAL A 215 -14.10 2.90 4.90
CA VAL A 215 -13.24 1.86 5.49
C VAL A 215 -13.62 1.60 6.94
N LEU A 216 -13.76 2.65 7.75
CA LEU A 216 -14.16 2.54 9.15
C LEU A 216 -15.53 1.87 9.32
N GLU A 217 -16.51 2.25 8.50
CA GLU A 217 -17.83 1.62 8.48
C GLU A 217 -17.72 0.12 8.16
N GLY A 218 -16.95 -0.23 7.13
CA GLY A 218 -16.77 -1.62 6.72
C GLY A 218 -16.08 -2.48 7.77
N SER A 219 -14.99 -1.98 8.37
CA SER A 219 -14.27 -2.67 9.45
C SER A 219 -15.15 -2.87 10.68
N ALA A 220 -15.96 -1.87 11.06
CA ALA A 220 -16.88 -1.99 12.20
C ALA A 220 -17.90 -3.11 11.99
N HIS A 221 -18.41 -3.28 10.77
CA HIS A 221 -19.31 -4.37 10.43
C HIS A 221 -18.61 -5.74 10.48
N HIS A 222 -17.37 -5.84 9.96
CA HIS A 222 -16.60 -7.08 10.02
C HIS A 222 -16.41 -7.56 11.46
N LEU A 223 -15.94 -6.68 12.35
CA LEU A 223 -15.73 -7.01 13.76
C LEU A 223 -17.02 -7.39 14.50
N ALA A 224 -18.14 -6.77 14.15
CA ALA A 224 -19.44 -7.13 14.74
C ALA A 224 -19.89 -8.55 14.33
N GLY A 225 -19.47 -9.03 13.15
CA GLY A 225 -19.78 -10.36 12.65
C GLY A 225 -18.93 -11.48 13.25
N GLU A 226 -17.68 -11.21 13.62
CA GLU A 226 -16.79 -12.21 14.26
C GLU A 226 -17.14 -12.51 15.73
N GLY A 227 -17.88 -11.61 16.38
CA GLY A 227 -18.29 -11.76 17.79
C GLY A 227 -19.59 -12.54 18.03
N ALA A 228 -20.27 -12.97 16.97
CA ALA A 228 -21.57 -13.68 17.00
C ALA A 228 -21.40 -15.18 16.77
#